data_AF-A0A2D6N5F6-F1
#
_entry.id   AF-A0A2D6N5F6-F1
#
_cell.length_a   1.000
_cell.length_b   1.000
_cell.length_c   1.000
_cell.angle_alpha   90.00
_cell.angle_beta   90.00
_cell.angle_gamma   90.00
#
_symmetry.space_group_name_H-M   'P 1'
#
loop_
_entity.id
_entity.type
_entity.pdbx_description
1 polymer ?
#
loop_
_entity_poly.entity_id
_entity_poly.type
_entity_poly.pdbx_seq_one_letter_code
_entity_poly.pdbx_strand_id
1 'polypeptide(L)'
;MAVTKEQIVTDLAELGIRPGVTVMMHSSLSALGPVEGGAEAVVDALLEAVGSDGTLLVPAFRDSVWGDLSEFANSDCECTPEDGLCTSRQPGFQGVIPETVRRRQESLRSCHPTHSWVGLGKSARRLLEGHYRSPTPCGPGNPFELMDDDDCVLALGVMIDRVTLWHYYEEKQRVPYMGHFWPAERHLNNTVPGIRLQYQCPGILQEVCKAAGILRTGPVGKSSSGLMAVGDFKSFMATVIADDPHCMVLRPPDRDSDDFAVDTLRKAEGMLKAWRRGPVEPTETFYKSPQHVDPAGPADVVREDCPAFAGYHQAEDSQIPLCKANGRHPDFFRMGGVFDDYGLTTCGDCVWHESFPVDSYST
;
A
#
# COMPACT_ATOMS: atom_id res chain seq x y z
N MET A 1 8.81 -21.98 -24.96
CA MET A 1 8.77 -20.81 -25.85
C MET A 1 8.83 -19.55 -25.02
N ALA A 2 9.39 -18.47 -25.57
CA ALA A 2 9.34 -17.15 -24.96
C ALA A 2 7.95 -16.53 -25.17
N VAL A 3 7.57 -15.59 -24.31
CA VAL A 3 6.32 -14.84 -24.39
C VAL A 3 6.52 -13.71 -25.39
N THR A 4 5.60 -13.56 -26.34
CA THR A 4 5.66 -12.48 -27.34
C THR A 4 4.81 -11.28 -26.91
N LYS A 5 5.04 -10.14 -27.56
CA LYS A 5 4.23 -8.93 -27.36
C LYS A 5 2.74 -9.20 -27.64
N GLU A 6 2.44 -9.89 -28.74
CA GLU A 6 1.06 -10.17 -29.19
C GLU A 6 0.32 -11.08 -28.20
N GLN A 7 1.03 -12.04 -27.59
CA GLN A 7 0.47 -12.85 -26.52
C GLN A 7 0.10 -11.98 -25.32
N ILE A 8 0.97 -11.07 -24.90
CA ILE A 8 0.69 -10.16 -23.78
C ILE A 8 -0.52 -9.26 -24.09
N VAL A 9 -0.61 -8.70 -25.31
CA VAL A 9 -1.78 -7.89 -25.71
C VAL A 9 -3.07 -8.69 -25.61
N THR A 10 -3.05 -9.94 -26.10
CA THR A 10 -4.21 -10.85 -26.05
C THR A 10 -4.59 -11.16 -24.60
N ASP A 11 -3.62 -11.55 -23.79
CA ASP A 11 -3.81 -11.89 -22.38
C ASP A 11 -4.38 -10.70 -21.58
N LEU A 12 -3.88 -9.49 -21.82
CA LEU A 12 -4.36 -8.26 -21.16
C LEU A 12 -5.82 -7.95 -21.56
N ALA A 13 -6.18 -8.13 -22.83
CA ALA A 13 -7.54 -7.93 -23.30
C ALA A 13 -8.52 -8.98 -22.72
N GLU A 14 -8.10 -10.25 -22.64
CA GLU A 14 -8.85 -11.33 -21.99
C GLU A 14 -9.00 -11.10 -20.48
N LEU A 15 -7.93 -10.63 -19.83
CA LEU A 15 -7.95 -10.23 -18.42
C LEU A 15 -8.93 -9.08 -18.18
N GLY A 16 -9.26 -8.27 -19.19
CA GLY A 16 -10.34 -7.29 -19.12
C GLY A 16 -9.91 -5.84 -19.34
N ILE A 17 -8.65 -5.59 -19.69
CA ILE A 17 -8.21 -4.25 -20.10
C ILE A 17 -8.96 -3.84 -21.37
N ARG A 18 -9.36 -2.58 -21.42
CA ARG A 18 -10.11 -1.98 -22.53
C ARG A 18 -9.39 -0.75 -23.05
N PRO A 19 -9.45 -0.46 -24.36
CA PRO A 19 -8.93 0.79 -24.89
C PRO A 19 -9.59 2.02 -24.22
N GLY A 20 -8.80 3.07 -23.99
CA GLY A 20 -9.24 4.34 -23.42
C GLY A 20 -9.14 4.45 -21.90
N VAL A 21 -8.93 3.34 -21.17
CA VAL A 21 -8.83 3.38 -19.70
C VAL A 21 -7.43 3.79 -19.23
N THR A 22 -7.36 4.34 -18.02
CA THR A 22 -6.10 4.43 -17.27
C THR A 22 -5.83 3.11 -16.56
N VAL A 23 -4.62 2.59 -16.67
CA VAL A 23 -4.15 1.41 -15.93
C VAL A 23 -3.06 1.83 -14.96
N MET A 24 -3.33 1.74 -13.67
CA MET A 24 -2.32 1.81 -12.63
C MET A 24 -1.71 0.43 -12.39
N MET A 25 -0.41 0.28 -12.55
CA MET A 25 0.22 -1.04 -12.58
C MET A 25 1.36 -1.20 -11.56
N HIS A 26 1.34 -2.34 -10.87
CA HIS A 26 2.50 -2.94 -10.23
C HIS A 26 2.90 -4.20 -10.99
N SER A 27 4.20 -4.46 -11.15
CA SER A 27 4.64 -5.50 -12.09
C SER A 27 5.92 -6.23 -11.68
N SER A 28 6.08 -7.46 -12.17
CA SER A 28 7.33 -8.22 -12.11
C SER A 28 7.64 -8.85 -13.48
N LEU A 29 8.68 -8.36 -14.17
CA LEU A 29 9.08 -8.91 -15.47
C LEU A 29 9.50 -10.38 -15.37
N SER A 30 10.22 -10.76 -14.31
CA SER A 30 10.70 -12.13 -14.14
C SER A 30 9.55 -13.13 -13.98
N ALA A 31 8.41 -12.71 -13.41
CA ALA A 31 7.24 -13.54 -13.26
C ALA A 31 6.56 -13.87 -14.61
N LEU A 32 6.61 -12.95 -15.58
CA LEU A 32 6.06 -13.19 -16.92
C LEU A 32 6.81 -14.29 -17.69
N GLY A 33 7.99 -14.69 -17.21
CA GLY A 33 8.91 -15.58 -17.92
C GLY A 33 9.76 -14.83 -18.96
N PRO A 34 10.54 -15.54 -19.78
CA PRO A 34 11.32 -14.90 -20.85
C PRO A 34 10.39 -14.23 -21.86
N VAL A 35 10.47 -12.90 -21.98
CA VAL A 35 9.70 -12.09 -22.95
C VAL A 35 10.61 -11.69 -24.11
N GLU A 36 10.18 -11.94 -25.34
CA GLU A 36 10.88 -11.47 -26.55
C GLU A 36 10.83 -9.94 -26.61
N GLY A 37 11.99 -9.28 -26.65
CA GLY A 37 12.09 -7.81 -26.54
C GLY A 37 12.05 -7.26 -25.10
N GLY A 38 11.96 -8.13 -24.08
CA GLY A 38 12.10 -7.75 -22.67
C GLY A 38 11.06 -6.71 -22.21
N ALA A 39 11.48 -5.79 -21.33
CA ALA A 39 10.60 -4.79 -20.74
C ALA A 39 9.97 -3.84 -21.78
N GLU A 40 10.69 -3.51 -22.86
CA GLU A 40 10.17 -2.65 -23.93
C GLU A 40 8.95 -3.27 -24.60
N ALA A 41 9.00 -4.57 -24.90
CA ALA A 41 7.87 -5.30 -25.48
C ALA A 41 6.66 -5.35 -24.54
N VAL A 42 6.88 -5.45 -23.21
CA VAL A 42 5.80 -5.38 -22.23
C VAL A 42 5.15 -4.00 -22.21
N VAL A 43 5.95 -2.93 -22.22
CA VAL A 43 5.44 -1.55 -22.26
C VAL A 43 4.67 -1.30 -23.55
N ASP A 44 5.19 -1.73 -24.70
CA ASP A 44 4.51 -1.58 -25.98
C ASP A 44 3.20 -2.39 -26.02
N ALA A 45 3.16 -3.58 -25.41
CA ALA A 45 1.92 -4.36 -25.30
C ALA A 45 0.87 -3.66 -24.41
N LEU A 46 1.28 -3.08 -23.28
CA LEU A 46 0.39 -2.32 -22.41
C LEU A 46 -0.18 -1.08 -23.11
N LEU A 47 0.66 -0.32 -23.81
CA LEU A 47 0.25 0.86 -24.59
C LEU A 47 -0.69 0.48 -25.73
N GLU A 48 -0.46 -0.64 -26.40
CA GLU A 48 -1.36 -1.17 -27.42
C GLU A 48 -2.72 -1.58 -26.82
N ALA A 49 -2.71 -2.25 -25.67
CA ALA A 49 -3.94 -2.72 -25.00
C ALA A 49 -4.82 -1.56 -24.52
N VAL A 50 -4.23 -0.47 -23.99
CA VAL A 50 -4.98 0.72 -23.57
C VAL A 50 -5.26 1.68 -24.71
N GLY A 51 -4.56 1.56 -25.85
CA GLY A 51 -4.74 2.38 -27.04
C GLY A 51 -4.35 3.85 -26.86
N SER A 52 -4.53 4.64 -27.92
CA SER A 52 -4.10 6.06 -27.97
C SER A 52 -4.84 6.98 -27.00
N ASP A 53 -6.05 6.62 -26.59
CA ASP A 53 -6.85 7.37 -25.62
C ASP A 53 -6.62 6.91 -24.17
N GLY A 54 -5.91 5.81 -23.97
CA GLY A 54 -5.63 5.25 -22.64
C GLY A 54 -4.44 5.91 -21.96
N THR A 55 -4.13 5.44 -20.75
CA THR A 55 -2.96 5.92 -19.98
C THR A 55 -2.37 4.79 -19.15
N LEU A 56 -1.05 4.65 -19.18
CA LEU A 56 -0.32 3.77 -18.27
C LEU A 56 0.25 4.58 -17.12
N LEU A 57 -0.03 4.18 -15.88
CA LEU A 57 0.43 4.81 -14.65
C LEU A 57 1.22 3.79 -13.82
N VAL A 58 2.49 4.08 -13.53
CA VAL A 58 3.40 3.15 -12.83
C VAL A 58 4.13 3.85 -11.68
N PRO A 59 4.48 3.12 -10.61
CA PRO A 59 5.22 3.70 -9.50
C PRO A 59 6.68 3.97 -9.90
N ALA A 60 7.23 5.08 -9.39
CA ALA A 60 8.65 5.42 -9.46
C ALA A 60 9.12 5.91 -8.09
N PHE A 61 8.83 5.12 -7.05
CA PHE A 61 9.15 5.44 -5.67
C PHE A 61 10.63 5.21 -5.41
N ARG A 62 11.19 6.04 -4.53
CA ARG A 62 12.57 5.92 -4.09
C ARG A 62 12.73 4.77 -3.09
N ASP A 63 13.95 4.57 -2.60
CA ASP A 63 14.25 3.45 -1.72
C ASP A 63 13.42 3.53 -0.44
N SER A 64 13.32 2.38 0.24
CA SER A 64 12.63 2.25 1.50
C SER A 64 13.30 3.07 2.61
N VAL A 65 12.48 3.44 3.60
CA VAL A 65 12.91 4.12 4.83
C VAL A 65 13.87 3.29 5.69
N TRP A 66 14.17 2.06 5.28
CA TRP A 66 15.11 1.14 5.91
C TRP A 66 16.56 1.37 5.47
N GLY A 67 16.79 2.24 4.48
CA GLY A 67 18.11 2.66 4.03
C GLY A 67 18.57 3.97 4.68
N ASP A 68 19.46 4.68 3.98
CA ASP A 68 19.82 6.06 4.31
C ASP A 68 18.60 6.99 4.06
N LEU A 69 18.27 7.81 5.06
CA LEU A 69 17.23 8.84 4.92
C LEU A 69 17.61 9.91 3.86
N SER A 70 18.85 9.99 3.43
CA SER A 70 19.19 10.84 2.28
C SER A 70 18.73 10.26 0.93
N GLU A 71 18.44 8.95 0.86
CA GLU A 71 18.17 8.22 -0.39
C GLU A 71 16.69 7.92 -0.65
N PHE A 72 15.82 8.10 0.34
CA PHE A 72 14.38 7.77 0.22
C PHE A 72 13.52 8.88 -0.41
N ALA A 73 14.13 10.01 -0.82
CA ALA A 73 13.47 11.10 -1.53
C ALA A 73 14.22 11.50 -2.81
N ASN A 74 13.48 11.99 -3.82
CA ASN A 74 14.06 12.57 -5.03
C ASN A 74 14.88 13.81 -4.69
N SER A 75 16.19 13.74 -4.88
CA SER A 75 17.16 14.77 -4.47
C SER A 75 17.60 15.69 -5.62
N ASP A 76 17.37 15.28 -6.87
CA ASP A 76 17.66 16.04 -8.09
C ASP A 76 16.40 16.71 -8.69
N CYS A 77 15.31 16.77 -7.93
CA CYS A 77 14.07 17.37 -8.39
C CYS A 77 14.09 18.89 -8.20
N GLU A 78 13.93 19.61 -9.30
CA GLU A 78 13.89 21.09 -9.35
C GLU A 78 12.47 21.60 -9.69
N CYS A 79 11.43 20.80 -9.41
CA CYS A 79 10.06 21.13 -9.78
C CYS A 79 9.60 22.45 -9.11
N THR A 80 8.92 23.30 -9.88
CA THR A 80 8.24 24.48 -9.35
C THR A 80 6.74 24.17 -9.20
N PRO A 81 6.01 24.89 -8.31
CA PRO A 81 4.55 24.77 -8.23
C PRO A 81 3.81 25.08 -9.54
N GLU A 82 4.44 25.83 -10.45
CA GLU A 82 3.88 26.19 -11.77
C GLU A 82 3.92 25.01 -12.75
N ASP A 83 4.98 24.20 -12.71
CA ASP A 83 5.11 23.02 -13.57
C ASP A 83 4.32 21.80 -13.06
N GLY A 84 4.24 21.65 -11.72
CA GLY A 84 3.55 20.56 -11.02
C GLY A 84 4.16 19.15 -11.21
N LEU A 85 5.11 19.00 -12.14
CA LEU A 85 5.73 17.74 -12.54
C LEU A 85 7.19 17.68 -12.13
N CYS A 86 7.64 16.47 -11.81
CA CYS A 86 8.98 16.17 -11.33
C CYS A 86 10.00 16.11 -12.48
N THR A 87 11.12 16.81 -12.33
CA THR A 87 12.24 16.79 -13.28
C THR A 87 13.29 15.71 -12.97
N SER A 88 13.17 15.03 -11.82
CA SER A 88 14.11 14.03 -11.34
C SER A 88 14.32 12.90 -12.34
N ARG A 89 15.60 12.58 -12.60
CA ARG A 89 16.01 11.44 -13.42
C ARG A 89 16.40 10.21 -12.60
N GLN A 90 16.38 10.32 -11.28
CA GLN A 90 16.67 9.19 -10.38
C GLN A 90 15.69 8.03 -10.63
N PRO A 91 16.18 6.79 -10.72
CA PRO A 91 15.35 5.62 -10.99
C PRO A 91 14.44 5.30 -9.80
N GLY A 92 13.32 4.63 -10.10
CA GLY A 92 12.50 3.99 -9.08
C GLY A 92 13.00 2.58 -8.75
N PHE A 93 12.52 2.02 -7.63
CA PHE A 93 12.91 0.69 -7.14
C PHE A 93 11.86 -0.41 -7.46
N GLN A 94 10.82 -0.09 -8.23
CA GLN A 94 9.66 -0.97 -8.45
C GLN A 94 9.80 -1.88 -9.68
N GLY A 95 11.04 -2.10 -10.12
CA GLY A 95 11.39 -3.03 -11.19
C GLY A 95 11.63 -2.35 -12.55
N VAL A 96 12.07 -3.17 -13.51
CA VAL A 96 12.54 -2.68 -14.81
C VAL A 96 11.42 -2.19 -15.73
N ILE A 97 10.19 -2.73 -15.62
CA ILE A 97 9.08 -2.29 -16.47
C ILE A 97 8.68 -0.83 -16.15
N PRO A 98 8.42 -0.43 -14.88
CA PRO A 98 8.18 0.97 -14.56
C PRO A 98 9.33 1.91 -14.96
N GLU A 99 10.57 1.47 -14.78
CA GLU A 99 11.75 2.25 -15.18
C GLU A 99 11.82 2.44 -16.71
N THR A 100 11.43 1.43 -17.49
CA THR A 100 11.29 1.55 -18.95
C THR A 100 10.24 2.61 -19.32
N VAL A 101 9.08 2.63 -18.65
CA VAL A 101 8.05 3.67 -18.86
C VAL A 101 8.61 5.05 -18.54
N ARG A 102 9.30 5.23 -17.40
CA ARG A 102 9.91 6.51 -16.97
C ARG A 102 10.93 7.07 -17.97
N ARG A 103 11.58 6.20 -18.73
CA ARG A 103 12.57 6.60 -19.74
C ARG A 103 11.95 6.96 -21.09
N ARG A 104 10.64 6.72 -21.30
CA ARG A 104 9.95 7.15 -22.52
C ARG A 104 9.87 8.68 -22.55
N GLN A 105 10.14 9.25 -23.73
CA GLN A 105 10.23 10.70 -23.92
C GLN A 105 8.96 11.46 -23.54
N GLU A 106 7.79 10.85 -23.76
CA GLU A 106 6.48 11.46 -23.47
C GLU A 106 5.97 11.16 -22.05
N SER A 107 6.75 10.42 -21.25
CA SER A 107 6.36 10.12 -19.88
C SER A 107 6.45 11.35 -18.99
N LEU A 108 5.48 11.50 -18.10
CA LEU A 108 5.43 12.55 -17.09
C LEU A 108 5.62 11.91 -15.72
N ARG A 109 6.26 12.62 -14.78
CA ARG A 109 6.45 12.15 -13.41
C ARG A 109 5.81 13.13 -12.43
N SER A 110 5.04 12.64 -11.47
CA SER A 110 4.45 13.48 -10.42
C SER A 110 5.49 13.93 -9.40
N CYS A 111 5.37 15.14 -8.85
CA CYS A 111 6.36 15.68 -7.90
C CYS A 111 6.05 15.40 -6.41
N HIS A 112 5.96 14.11 -6.03
CA HIS A 112 6.01 13.71 -4.61
C HIS A 112 7.44 13.27 -4.24
N PRO A 113 7.99 13.70 -3.07
CA PRO A 113 9.39 13.45 -2.71
C PRO A 113 9.73 11.96 -2.68
N THR A 114 8.91 11.15 -2.00
CA THR A 114 9.19 9.72 -1.78
C THR A 114 8.45 8.79 -2.75
N HIS A 115 7.17 9.08 -3.02
CA HIS A 115 6.26 8.23 -3.81
C HIS A 115 5.81 8.84 -5.14
N SER A 116 6.75 9.30 -5.97
CA SER A 116 6.39 9.78 -7.31
C SER A 116 5.85 8.66 -8.22
N TRP A 117 4.84 8.97 -9.02
CA TRP A 117 4.30 8.13 -10.08
C TRP A 117 4.72 8.64 -11.45
N VAL A 118 4.74 7.75 -12.44
CA VAL A 118 5.02 8.04 -13.84
C VAL A 118 3.80 7.69 -14.68
N GLY A 119 3.37 8.61 -15.53
CA GLY A 119 2.23 8.44 -16.42
C GLY A 119 2.64 8.62 -17.88
N LEU A 120 2.07 7.79 -18.75
CA LEU A 120 2.25 7.86 -20.20
C LEU A 120 0.89 7.67 -20.86
N GLY A 121 0.40 8.73 -21.53
CA GLY A 121 -0.91 8.74 -22.20
C GLY A 121 -1.77 9.94 -21.84
N LYS A 122 -3.01 9.93 -22.33
CA LYS A 122 -3.94 11.07 -22.38
C LYS A 122 -4.22 11.73 -21.02
N SER A 123 -4.38 10.93 -19.96
CA SER A 123 -4.73 11.38 -18.61
C SER A 123 -3.51 11.70 -17.75
N ALA A 124 -2.28 11.40 -18.20
CA ALA A 124 -1.08 11.45 -17.38
C ALA A 124 -0.88 12.80 -16.69
N ARG A 125 -1.03 13.92 -17.41
CA ARG A 125 -0.85 15.26 -16.82
C ARG A 125 -1.87 15.53 -15.71
N ARG A 126 -3.16 15.30 -15.98
CA ARG A 126 -4.28 15.50 -15.04
C ARG A 126 -4.04 14.74 -13.73
N LEU A 127 -3.56 13.51 -13.82
CA LEU A 127 -3.37 12.63 -12.66
C LEU A 127 -2.12 12.97 -11.83
N LEU A 128 -1.13 13.65 -12.42
CA LEU A 128 0.20 13.78 -11.80
C LEU A 128 0.55 15.21 -11.34
N GLU A 129 0.02 16.24 -12.01
CA GLU A 129 0.46 17.63 -11.80
C GLU A 129 0.06 18.20 -10.43
N GLY A 130 -0.96 17.63 -9.77
CA GLY A 130 -1.39 18.04 -8.43
C GLY A 130 -0.62 17.36 -7.29
N HIS A 131 0.11 16.28 -7.56
CA HIS A 131 0.63 15.39 -6.51
C HIS A 131 1.65 16.06 -5.59
N TYR A 132 2.31 17.14 -6.06
CA TYR A 132 3.23 17.91 -5.23
C TYR A 132 2.59 18.55 -4.01
N ARG A 133 1.25 18.63 -3.96
CA ARG A 133 0.49 19.16 -2.83
C ARG A 133 0.10 18.10 -1.81
N SER A 134 0.23 16.81 -2.15
CA SER A 134 -0.16 15.74 -1.24
C SER A 134 0.73 15.78 0.02
N PRO A 135 0.15 15.76 1.23
CA PRO A 135 0.90 15.86 2.48
C PRO A 135 1.62 14.55 2.87
N THR A 136 1.22 13.44 2.25
CA THR A 136 1.68 12.07 2.51
C THR A 136 1.70 11.30 1.18
N PRO A 137 2.35 10.11 1.13
CA PRO A 137 2.43 9.29 -0.09
C PRO A 137 1.10 8.97 -0.76
N CYS A 138 0.06 8.71 0.05
CA CYS A 138 -1.28 8.40 -0.44
C CYS A 138 -2.32 9.39 0.11
N GLY A 139 -1.90 10.63 0.39
CA GLY A 139 -2.76 11.68 0.91
C GLY A 139 -3.68 12.28 -0.15
N PRO A 140 -4.50 13.29 0.22
CA PRO A 140 -5.40 13.95 -0.70
C PRO A 140 -4.68 14.53 -1.94
N GLY A 141 -5.27 14.31 -3.12
CA GLY A 141 -4.72 14.76 -4.41
C GLY A 141 -3.63 13.85 -4.98
N ASN A 142 -3.45 12.65 -4.43
CA ASN A 142 -2.59 11.63 -5.03
C ASN A 142 -3.21 11.09 -6.34
N PRO A 143 -2.41 10.51 -7.25
CA PRO A 143 -2.89 10.09 -8.57
C PRO A 143 -4.06 9.09 -8.56
N PHE A 144 -4.14 8.20 -7.56
CA PHE A 144 -5.23 7.21 -7.49
C PHE A 144 -6.59 7.86 -7.19
N GLU A 145 -6.62 8.87 -6.33
CA GLU A 145 -7.86 9.58 -6.00
C GLU A 145 -8.51 10.21 -7.24
N LEU A 146 -7.68 10.60 -8.20
CA LEU A 146 -8.09 11.28 -9.44
C LEU A 146 -8.47 10.32 -10.58
N MET A 147 -8.23 9.01 -10.41
CA MET A 147 -8.64 7.99 -11.38
C MET A 147 -10.15 7.81 -11.39
N ASP A 148 -10.71 7.59 -12.57
CA ASP A 148 -12.12 7.36 -12.80
C ASP A 148 -12.51 5.92 -12.38
N ASP A 149 -13.78 5.66 -12.13
CA ASP A 149 -14.21 4.36 -11.58
C ASP A 149 -14.02 3.19 -12.57
N ASP A 150 -14.07 3.48 -13.88
CA ASP A 150 -13.80 2.54 -14.97
C ASP A 150 -12.30 2.33 -15.25
N ASP A 151 -11.42 3.14 -14.63
CA ASP A 151 -9.99 2.89 -14.68
C ASP A 151 -9.64 1.60 -13.92
N CYS A 152 -8.44 1.08 -14.13
CA CYS A 152 -8.05 -0.24 -13.64
C CYS A 152 -6.77 -0.21 -12.79
N VAL A 153 -6.70 -1.13 -11.82
CA VAL A 153 -5.50 -1.50 -11.08
C VAL A 153 -5.03 -2.86 -11.56
N LEU A 154 -3.83 -2.92 -12.12
CA LEU A 154 -3.21 -4.13 -12.67
C LEU A 154 -2.06 -4.61 -11.77
N ALA A 155 -2.19 -5.83 -11.27
CA ALA A 155 -1.13 -6.59 -10.62
C ALA A 155 -0.51 -7.56 -11.65
N LEU A 156 0.47 -7.10 -12.41
CA LEU A 156 1.09 -7.84 -13.53
C LEU A 156 2.20 -8.78 -13.05
N GLY A 157 1.89 -10.05 -12.85
CA GLY A 157 2.84 -11.03 -12.33
C GLY A 157 3.28 -10.78 -10.88
N VAL A 158 2.46 -10.04 -10.13
CA VAL A 158 2.61 -9.82 -8.69
C VAL A 158 1.27 -10.09 -8.01
N MET A 159 1.29 -10.33 -6.70
CA MET A 159 0.06 -10.42 -5.93
C MET A 159 -0.40 -9.02 -5.49
N ILE A 160 -1.60 -8.97 -4.91
CA ILE A 160 -2.19 -7.73 -4.42
C ILE A 160 -1.44 -7.10 -3.23
N ASP A 161 -0.46 -7.79 -2.64
CA ASP A 161 0.42 -7.28 -1.59
C ASP A 161 1.26 -6.09 -2.06
N ARG A 162 1.48 -5.97 -3.37
CA ARG A 162 2.25 -4.86 -3.96
C ARG A 162 1.42 -3.64 -4.32
N VAL A 163 0.09 -3.74 -4.27
CA VAL A 163 -0.80 -2.64 -4.62
C VAL A 163 -0.73 -1.57 -3.54
N THR A 164 -0.32 -0.34 -3.88
CA THR A 164 -0.17 0.74 -2.89
C THR A 164 -1.52 1.30 -2.40
N LEU A 165 -2.59 1.06 -3.16
CA LEU A 165 -3.91 1.66 -2.96
C LEU A 165 -4.62 1.26 -1.68
N TRP A 166 -4.23 0.14 -1.06
CA TRP A 166 -4.73 -0.21 0.26
C TRP A 166 -4.51 0.94 1.25
N HIS A 167 -3.34 1.57 1.20
CA HIS A 167 -2.97 2.66 2.08
C HIS A 167 -3.70 3.98 1.79
N TYR A 168 -4.02 4.25 0.53
CA TYR A 168 -4.81 5.43 0.20
C TYR A 168 -6.14 5.43 0.96
N TYR A 169 -6.86 4.30 0.98
CA TYR A 169 -8.14 4.23 1.66
C TYR A 169 -8.01 4.37 3.19
N GLU A 170 -6.93 3.85 3.74
CA GLU A 170 -6.63 4.00 5.17
C GLU A 170 -6.33 5.45 5.54
N GLU A 171 -5.53 6.13 4.72
CA GLU A 171 -5.23 7.56 4.90
C GLU A 171 -6.47 8.43 4.68
N LYS A 172 -7.28 8.12 3.65
CA LYS A 172 -8.55 8.80 3.35
C LYS A 172 -9.51 8.71 4.52
N GLN A 173 -9.66 7.52 5.11
CA GLN A 173 -10.56 7.28 6.25
C GLN A 173 -9.93 7.60 7.61
N ARG A 174 -8.62 7.90 7.63
CA ARG A 174 -7.85 8.22 8.84
C ARG A 174 -7.97 7.15 9.92
N VAL A 175 -7.81 5.89 9.54
CA VAL A 175 -7.98 4.73 10.43
C VAL A 175 -7.25 4.87 11.78
N PRO A 176 -7.72 4.24 12.87
CA PRO A 176 -7.17 4.47 14.22
C PRO A 176 -5.68 4.14 14.40
N TYR A 177 -5.12 3.33 13.50
CA TYR A 177 -3.71 2.92 13.46
C TYR A 177 -2.89 3.68 12.40
N MET A 178 -3.05 5.01 12.31
CA MET A 178 -2.20 5.82 11.41
C MET A 178 -0.71 5.62 11.68
N GLY A 179 0.06 5.44 10.61
CA GLY A 179 1.49 5.15 10.63
C GLY A 179 2.40 6.22 11.23
N HIS A 180 3.71 5.94 11.25
CA HIS A 180 4.74 6.90 11.65
C HIS A 180 4.97 7.94 10.55
N PHE A 181 4.86 9.22 10.89
CA PHE A 181 4.92 10.33 9.94
C PHE A 181 6.19 11.18 10.10
N TRP A 182 6.90 11.39 8.99
CA TRP A 182 7.95 12.40 8.87
C TRP A 182 7.46 13.62 8.07
N PRO A 183 7.19 14.76 8.74
CA PRO A 183 6.61 15.93 8.08
C PRO A 183 7.50 16.57 7.02
N ALA A 184 8.82 16.59 7.22
CA ALA A 184 9.76 17.24 6.31
C ALA A 184 9.81 16.54 4.95
N GLU A 185 9.80 15.21 4.96
CA GLU A 185 9.86 14.37 3.77
C GLU A 185 8.46 13.99 3.25
N ARG A 186 7.41 14.40 3.97
CA ARG A 186 6.01 14.07 3.67
C ARG A 186 5.82 12.57 3.50
N HIS A 187 6.41 11.80 4.42
CA HIS A 187 6.41 10.35 4.35
C HIS A 187 5.63 9.77 5.52
N LEU A 188 4.65 8.92 5.22
CA LEU A 188 3.89 8.16 6.20
C LEU A 188 4.20 6.67 6.04
N ASN A 189 4.74 6.04 7.08
CA ASN A 189 4.97 4.61 7.13
C ASN A 189 3.80 3.90 7.82
N ASN A 190 2.92 3.31 7.00
CA ASN A 190 1.68 2.64 7.43
C ASN A 190 1.87 1.32 8.19
N THR A 191 3.10 0.88 8.45
CA THR A 191 3.38 -0.45 9.04
C THR A 191 3.73 -0.41 10.53
N VAL A 192 4.00 0.78 11.09
CA VAL A 192 4.44 0.91 12.49
C VAL A 192 3.36 0.41 13.47
N PRO A 193 2.15 0.98 13.53
CA PRO A 193 1.11 0.56 14.48
C PRO A 193 0.30 -0.65 13.96
N GLY A 194 0.97 -1.68 13.46
CA GLY A 194 0.31 -2.95 13.18
C GLY A 194 0.91 -3.70 12.01
N ILE A 195 1.20 -4.98 12.22
CA ILE A 195 1.47 -5.87 11.11
C ILE A 195 0.23 -5.99 10.23
N ARG A 196 0.47 -6.04 8.93
CA ARG A 196 -0.56 -5.82 7.92
C ARG A 196 -1.04 -7.14 7.35
N LEU A 197 -2.35 -7.35 7.30
CA LEU A 197 -2.95 -8.52 6.65
C LEU A 197 -2.45 -8.65 5.20
N GLN A 198 -2.36 -7.52 4.49
CA GLN A 198 -1.81 -7.41 3.14
C GLN A 198 -0.43 -8.05 2.97
N TYR A 199 0.47 -7.91 3.95
CA TYR A 199 1.84 -8.42 3.83
C TYR A 199 2.01 -9.80 4.46
N GLN A 200 1.29 -10.06 5.56
CA GLN A 200 1.41 -11.31 6.30
C GLN A 200 0.64 -12.46 5.65
N CYS A 201 -0.54 -12.17 5.09
CA CYS A 201 -1.43 -13.19 4.51
C CYS A 201 -1.97 -12.74 3.14
N PRO A 202 -1.09 -12.41 2.17
CA PRO A 202 -1.51 -11.85 0.90
C PRO A 202 -2.42 -12.77 0.08
N GLY A 203 -2.23 -14.09 0.20
CA GLY A 203 -3.08 -15.09 -0.45
C GLY A 203 -4.53 -15.05 0.07
N ILE A 204 -4.72 -14.86 1.37
CA ILE A 204 -6.06 -14.77 1.95
C ILE A 204 -6.76 -13.50 1.47
N LEU A 205 -6.07 -12.35 1.51
CA LEU A 205 -6.64 -11.11 0.99
C LEU A 205 -7.00 -11.23 -0.49
N GLN A 206 -6.18 -11.94 -1.28
CA GLN A 206 -6.44 -12.15 -2.70
C GLN A 206 -7.70 -12.98 -2.92
N GLU A 207 -7.88 -14.06 -2.15
CA GLU A 207 -9.10 -14.87 -2.22
C GLU A 207 -10.33 -14.11 -1.73
N VAL A 208 -10.21 -13.22 -0.73
CA VAL A 208 -11.29 -12.29 -0.34
C VAL A 208 -11.69 -11.41 -1.52
N CYS A 209 -10.73 -10.78 -2.20
CA CYS A 209 -11.02 -9.90 -3.34
C CYS A 209 -11.67 -10.67 -4.50
N LYS A 210 -11.23 -11.90 -4.77
CA LYS A 210 -11.85 -12.78 -5.79
C LYS A 210 -13.27 -13.18 -5.40
N ALA A 211 -13.48 -13.58 -4.14
CA ALA A 211 -14.79 -13.97 -3.63
C ALA A 211 -15.78 -12.81 -3.57
N ALA A 212 -15.29 -11.58 -3.33
CA ALA A 212 -16.05 -10.35 -3.41
C ALA A 212 -16.40 -9.94 -4.85
N GLY A 213 -15.75 -10.55 -5.85
CA GLY A 213 -15.96 -10.24 -7.27
C GLY A 213 -15.21 -9.01 -7.77
N ILE A 214 -14.40 -8.36 -6.91
CA ILE A 214 -13.67 -7.13 -7.27
C ILE A 214 -12.32 -7.39 -7.95
N LEU A 215 -11.79 -8.62 -7.82
CA LEU A 215 -10.54 -9.04 -8.42
C LEU A 215 -10.77 -10.15 -9.43
N ARG A 216 -10.46 -9.84 -10.70
CA ARG A 216 -10.33 -10.84 -11.75
C ARG A 216 -8.89 -11.28 -11.87
N THR A 217 -8.66 -12.57 -12.03
CA THR A 217 -7.33 -13.13 -12.26
C THR A 217 -7.29 -13.91 -13.56
N GLY A 218 -6.17 -13.82 -14.29
CA GLY A 218 -5.96 -14.55 -15.54
C GLY A 218 -4.46 -14.70 -15.83
N PRO A 219 -4.10 -15.53 -16.82
CA PRO A 219 -2.72 -15.60 -17.27
C PRO A 219 -2.31 -14.31 -17.96
N VAL A 220 -1.08 -13.85 -17.74
CA VAL A 220 -0.38 -12.91 -18.63
C VAL A 220 1.05 -13.40 -18.77
N GLY A 221 1.44 -13.82 -19.97
CA GLY A 221 2.68 -14.56 -20.17
C GLY A 221 2.68 -15.88 -19.41
N LYS A 222 3.67 -16.10 -18.52
CA LYS A 222 3.80 -17.34 -17.72
C LYS A 222 3.33 -17.23 -16.28
N SER A 223 2.81 -16.09 -15.85
CA SER A 223 2.28 -15.90 -14.49
C SER A 223 0.79 -15.63 -14.48
N SER A 224 0.20 -15.70 -13.29
CA SER A 224 -1.12 -15.13 -13.03
C SER A 224 -0.98 -13.65 -12.71
N SER A 225 -1.89 -12.86 -13.29
CA SER A 225 -2.03 -11.43 -13.03
C SER A 225 -3.44 -11.13 -12.56
N GLY A 226 -3.58 -10.03 -11.82
CA GLY A 226 -4.84 -9.56 -11.26
C GLY A 226 -5.28 -8.22 -11.84
N LEU A 227 -6.58 -8.03 -12.04
CA LEU A 227 -7.18 -6.77 -12.48
C LEU A 227 -8.37 -6.43 -11.59
N MET A 228 -8.40 -5.19 -11.09
CA MET A 228 -9.51 -4.62 -10.33
C MET A 228 -9.96 -3.33 -10.99
N ALA A 229 -11.27 -3.09 -11.08
CA ALA A 229 -11.77 -1.76 -11.40
C ALA A 229 -11.55 -0.82 -10.21
N VAL A 230 -11.20 0.43 -10.48
CA VAL A 230 -10.97 1.43 -9.43
C VAL A 230 -12.25 1.65 -8.61
N GLY A 231 -13.42 1.74 -9.25
CA GLY A 231 -14.70 1.91 -8.57
C GLY A 231 -15.03 0.75 -7.62
N ASP A 232 -14.82 -0.49 -8.05
CA ASP A 232 -15.05 -1.68 -7.22
C ASP A 232 -14.10 -1.73 -6.01
N PHE A 233 -12.81 -1.44 -6.25
CA PHE A 233 -11.82 -1.35 -5.16
C PHE A 233 -12.20 -0.28 -4.16
N LYS A 234 -12.56 0.91 -4.66
CA LYS A 234 -12.99 2.07 -3.86
C LYS A 234 -14.18 1.72 -2.98
N SER A 235 -15.21 1.12 -3.58
CA SER A 235 -16.44 0.73 -2.90
C SER A 235 -16.24 -0.37 -1.87
N PHE A 236 -15.43 -1.38 -2.22
CA PHE A 236 -15.10 -2.47 -1.30
C PHE A 236 -14.34 -1.95 -0.07
N MET A 237 -13.29 -1.15 -0.27
CA MET A 237 -12.50 -0.60 0.83
C MET A 237 -13.31 0.31 1.74
N ALA A 238 -14.15 1.18 1.17
CA ALA A 238 -15.07 2.00 1.95
C ALA A 238 -15.99 1.13 2.83
N THR A 239 -16.54 0.06 2.26
CA THR A 239 -17.50 -0.82 2.93
C THR A 239 -16.86 -1.59 4.07
N VAL A 240 -15.69 -2.19 3.86
CA VAL A 240 -15.05 -3.02 4.89
C VAL A 240 -14.48 -2.17 6.03
N ILE A 241 -13.97 -0.97 5.73
CA ILE A 241 -13.50 -0.02 6.77
C ILE A 241 -14.69 0.54 7.56
N ALA A 242 -15.83 0.81 6.91
CA ALA A 242 -17.05 1.23 7.61
C ALA A 242 -17.56 0.17 8.60
N ASP A 243 -17.33 -1.11 8.30
CA ASP A 243 -17.73 -2.23 9.17
C ASP A 243 -16.73 -2.49 10.30
N ASP A 244 -15.44 -2.56 9.96
CA ASP A 244 -14.34 -2.73 10.90
C ASP A 244 -13.18 -1.85 10.46
N PRO A 245 -12.91 -0.72 11.16
CA PRO A 245 -11.81 0.13 10.77
C PRO A 245 -10.45 -0.52 10.92
N HIS A 246 -10.32 -1.58 11.74
CA HIS A 246 -9.11 -2.34 11.97
C HIS A 246 -8.93 -3.53 11.02
N CYS A 247 -9.75 -3.64 9.97
CA CYS A 247 -9.80 -4.82 9.10
C CYS A 247 -8.47 -5.16 8.41
N MET A 248 -7.51 -4.22 8.32
CA MET A 248 -6.22 -4.42 7.65
C MET A 248 -5.03 -4.70 8.58
N VAL A 249 -5.18 -4.57 9.90
CA VAL A 249 -4.10 -4.82 10.89
C VAL A 249 -4.38 -6.06 11.72
N LEU A 250 -3.37 -6.89 11.97
CA LEU A 250 -3.55 -8.10 12.75
C LEU A 250 -3.27 -7.88 14.24
N ARG A 251 -4.03 -8.58 15.08
CA ARG A 251 -3.90 -8.58 16.54
C ARG A 251 -4.05 -10.00 17.09
N PRO A 252 -3.55 -10.26 18.32
CA PRO A 252 -3.86 -11.49 19.03
C PRO A 252 -5.38 -11.76 19.04
N PRO A 253 -5.85 -12.97 18.74
CA PRO A 253 -7.28 -13.26 18.65
C PRO A 253 -7.98 -13.34 20.02
N ASP A 254 -7.22 -13.53 21.09
CA ASP A 254 -7.67 -13.66 22.48
C ASP A 254 -6.54 -13.34 23.48
N ARG A 255 -6.71 -13.73 24.75
CA ARG A 255 -5.75 -13.50 25.84
C ARG A 255 -4.66 -14.57 25.94
N ASP A 256 -4.80 -15.69 25.23
CA ASP A 256 -3.98 -16.88 25.41
C ASP A 256 -3.14 -17.20 24.17
N SER A 257 -3.36 -16.51 23.04
CA SER A 257 -2.71 -16.78 21.77
C SER A 257 -2.17 -15.52 21.11
N ASP A 258 -0.93 -15.55 20.61
CA ASP A 258 -0.36 -14.56 19.69
C ASP A 258 -0.40 -15.02 18.21
N ASP A 259 -1.21 -16.03 17.89
CA ASP A 259 -1.36 -16.54 16.52
C ASP A 259 -2.31 -15.67 15.69
N PHE A 260 -1.71 -14.85 14.83
CA PHE A 260 -2.43 -13.91 13.96
C PHE A 260 -3.22 -14.58 12.82
N ALA A 261 -3.06 -15.89 12.59
CA ALA A 261 -3.80 -16.60 11.55
C ALA A 261 -5.32 -16.62 11.84
N VAL A 262 -5.70 -16.77 13.11
CA VAL A 262 -7.11 -16.78 13.53
C VAL A 262 -7.77 -15.42 13.26
N ASP A 263 -7.11 -14.33 13.65
CA ASP A 263 -7.58 -12.96 13.40
C ASP A 263 -7.66 -12.66 11.89
N THR A 264 -6.68 -13.14 11.11
CA THR A 264 -6.71 -13.04 9.64
C THR A 264 -7.98 -13.66 9.05
N LEU A 265 -8.33 -14.89 9.46
CA LEU A 265 -9.52 -15.58 8.96
C LEU A 265 -10.82 -14.90 9.40
N ARG A 266 -10.88 -14.40 10.63
CA ARG A 266 -12.03 -13.63 11.14
C ARG A 266 -12.24 -12.34 10.34
N LYS A 267 -11.15 -11.60 10.07
CA LYS A 267 -11.18 -10.38 9.26
C LYS A 267 -11.61 -10.65 7.83
N ALA A 268 -11.07 -11.70 7.21
CA ALA A 268 -11.47 -12.14 5.87
C ALA A 268 -12.97 -12.46 5.79
N GLU A 269 -13.51 -13.18 6.79
CA GLU A 269 -14.94 -13.45 6.89
C GLU A 269 -15.76 -12.16 7.07
N GLY A 270 -15.29 -11.27 7.96
CA GLY A 270 -15.89 -9.96 8.23
C GLY A 270 -16.03 -9.11 6.97
N MET A 271 -14.94 -8.94 6.22
CA MET A 271 -14.92 -8.23 4.94
C MET A 271 -15.97 -8.76 3.96
N LEU A 272 -16.06 -10.07 3.78
CA LEU A 272 -17.04 -10.69 2.87
C LEU A 272 -18.47 -10.58 3.38
N LYS A 273 -18.69 -10.62 4.71
CA LYS A 273 -20.01 -10.38 5.31
C LYS A 273 -20.43 -8.92 5.10
N ALA A 274 -19.54 -7.96 5.32
CA ALA A 274 -19.78 -6.54 5.06
C ALA A 274 -20.14 -6.29 3.60
N TRP A 275 -19.31 -6.76 2.68
CA TRP A 275 -19.54 -6.57 1.25
C TRP A 275 -20.88 -7.16 0.77
N ARG A 276 -21.29 -8.32 1.28
CA ARG A 276 -22.59 -8.93 0.96
C ARG A 276 -23.80 -8.15 1.45
N ARG A 277 -23.65 -7.31 2.48
CA ARG A 277 -24.72 -6.40 2.92
C ARG A 277 -24.93 -5.24 1.96
N GLY A 278 -23.97 -4.99 1.07
CA GLY A 278 -23.99 -3.96 0.04
C GLY A 278 -22.98 -2.83 0.33
N PRO A 279 -22.66 -2.00 -0.68
CA PRO A 279 -21.76 -0.86 -0.52
C PRO A 279 -22.20 0.12 0.56
N VAL A 280 -21.26 0.51 1.42
CA VAL A 280 -21.45 1.52 2.46
C VAL A 280 -20.24 2.45 2.46
N GLU A 281 -20.48 3.76 2.58
CA GLU A 281 -19.43 4.74 2.87
C GLU A 281 -19.33 4.96 4.39
N PRO A 282 -18.11 5.10 4.96
CA PRO A 282 -17.94 5.44 6.37
C PRO A 282 -18.67 6.74 6.73
N THR A 283 -19.42 6.73 7.84
CA THR A 283 -20.22 7.87 8.30
C THR A 283 -19.39 8.94 9.02
N GLU A 284 -18.22 8.57 9.53
CA GLU A 284 -17.29 9.45 10.24
C GLU A 284 -15.84 9.11 9.83
N THR A 285 -14.99 10.13 9.69
CA THR A 285 -13.54 9.92 9.67
C THR A 285 -13.07 9.81 11.12
N PHE A 286 -12.17 8.88 11.47
CA PHE A 286 -11.70 8.72 12.88
C PHE A 286 -10.88 9.91 13.43
N TYR A 287 -10.76 11.00 12.67
CA TYR A 287 -10.12 12.28 13.02
C TYR A 287 -8.63 12.22 13.43
N LYS A 288 -7.95 11.07 13.26
CA LYS A 288 -6.53 10.95 13.58
C LYS A 288 -5.65 11.54 12.47
N SER A 289 -4.89 12.57 12.81
CA SER A 289 -3.86 13.11 11.91
C SER A 289 -2.63 12.20 11.92
N PRO A 290 -1.90 12.06 10.80
CA PRO A 290 -0.57 11.45 10.80
C PRO A 290 0.33 12.15 11.84
N GLN A 291 0.98 11.35 12.68
CA GLN A 291 1.83 11.84 13.77
C GLN A 291 3.13 11.05 13.83
N HIS A 292 4.12 11.64 14.47
CA HIS A 292 5.30 10.91 14.88
C HIS A 292 4.89 9.85 15.92
N VAL A 293 5.50 8.68 15.87
CA VAL A 293 5.26 7.60 16.84
C VAL A 293 6.48 7.52 17.74
N ASP A 294 6.29 7.86 19.01
CA ASP A 294 7.33 7.78 20.03
C ASP A 294 7.19 6.50 20.88
N PRO A 295 8.27 6.02 21.51
CA PRO A 295 8.16 4.99 22.54
C PRO A 295 7.18 5.40 23.65
N ALA A 296 6.36 4.45 24.11
CA ALA A 296 5.42 4.69 25.19
C ALA A 296 6.15 5.19 26.45
N GLY A 297 5.70 6.33 26.97
CA GLY A 297 6.19 6.94 28.20
C GLY A 297 5.48 6.42 29.45
N PRO A 298 5.85 6.95 30.64
CA PRO A 298 5.31 6.47 31.92
C PRO A 298 3.79 6.65 32.10
N ALA A 299 3.17 7.54 31.34
CA ALA A 299 1.73 7.82 31.38
C ALA A 299 0.94 7.06 30.31
N ASP A 300 1.63 6.42 29.36
CA ASP A 300 0.99 5.71 28.26
C ASP A 300 0.57 4.30 28.69
N VAL A 301 -0.53 3.82 28.10
CA VAL A 301 -1.01 2.47 28.35
C VAL A 301 -0.02 1.48 27.74
N VAL A 302 0.42 0.50 28.54
CA VAL A 302 1.17 -0.68 28.10
C VAL A 302 0.44 -1.92 28.60
N ARG A 303 0.11 -2.83 27.68
CA ARG A 303 -0.63 -4.07 27.97
C ARG A 303 0.33 -5.24 28.08
N GLU A 304 0.94 -5.40 29.26
CA GLU A 304 1.85 -6.53 29.55
C GLU A 304 1.13 -7.90 29.56
N ASP A 305 -0.19 -7.89 29.76
CA ASP A 305 -1.05 -9.08 29.69
C ASP A 305 -1.43 -9.48 28.25
N CYS A 306 -1.01 -8.71 27.25
CA CYS A 306 -1.24 -9.03 25.85
C CYS A 306 -0.27 -10.12 25.38
N PRO A 307 -0.73 -11.18 24.67
CA PRO A 307 0.16 -12.19 24.08
C PRO A 307 1.22 -11.62 23.12
N ALA A 308 0.94 -10.46 22.51
CA ALA A 308 1.88 -9.78 21.63
C ALA A 308 2.90 -8.91 22.37
N PHE A 309 2.82 -8.76 23.71
CA PHE A 309 3.85 -8.04 24.45
C PHE A 309 5.19 -8.78 24.36
N ALA A 310 6.22 -8.10 23.88
CA ALA A 310 7.54 -8.68 23.62
C ALA A 310 8.58 -8.31 24.70
N GLY A 311 8.13 -7.76 25.83
CA GLY A 311 8.99 -7.31 26.92
C GLY A 311 9.52 -5.89 26.74
N TYR A 312 10.41 -5.51 27.65
CA TYR A 312 11.06 -4.20 27.68
C TYR A 312 12.50 -4.32 27.18
N HIS A 313 12.86 -3.44 26.24
CA HIS A 313 14.26 -3.21 25.87
C HIS A 313 14.85 -2.09 26.72
N GLN A 314 16.03 -2.33 27.32
CA GLN A 314 16.75 -1.30 28.07
C GLN A 314 17.55 -0.43 27.09
N ALA A 315 17.18 0.84 26.97
CA ALA A 315 18.01 1.89 26.39
C ALA A 315 18.59 2.75 27.52
N GLU A 316 19.73 3.40 27.31
CA GLU A 316 20.56 4.03 28.36
C GLU A 316 19.77 4.69 29.50
N ASP A 317 18.81 5.55 29.16
CA ASP A 317 17.98 6.29 30.12
C ASP A 317 16.48 5.92 30.10
N SER A 318 16.06 4.86 29.39
CA SER A 318 14.64 4.51 29.25
C SER A 318 14.37 3.01 29.03
N GLN A 319 13.17 2.57 29.43
CA GLN A 319 12.66 1.25 29.10
C GLN A 319 11.66 1.36 27.96
N ILE A 320 11.95 0.69 26.84
CA ILE A 320 11.13 0.73 25.64
C ILE A 320 10.30 -0.55 25.57
N PRO A 321 8.97 -0.47 25.76
CA PRO A 321 8.08 -1.63 25.59
C PRO A 321 7.91 -2.00 24.11
N LEU A 322 7.96 -3.30 23.83
CA LEU A 322 7.90 -3.86 22.47
C LEU A 322 6.66 -4.72 22.23
N CYS A 323 6.26 -4.82 20.96
CA CYS A 323 5.05 -5.52 20.50
C CYS A 323 5.31 -6.35 19.23
N LYS A 324 4.98 -7.65 19.28
CA LYS A 324 5.04 -8.58 18.13
C LYS A 324 4.01 -8.28 17.05
N ALA A 325 2.91 -7.62 17.42
CA ALA A 325 1.82 -7.28 16.51
C ALA A 325 2.01 -5.93 15.80
N ASN A 326 3.12 -5.22 16.06
CA ASN A 326 3.46 -3.96 15.42
C ASN A 326 4.68 -4.14 14.52
N GLY A 327 4.76 -3.36 13.43
CA GLY A 327 5.86 -3.43 12.49
C GLY A 327 7.11 -2.76 13.02
N ARG A 328 8.24 -3.02 12.35
CA ARG A 328 9.53 -2.40 12.66
C ARG A 328 9.42 -0.88 12.67
N HIS A 329 10.02 -0.25 13.67
CA HIS A 329 10.04 1.21 13.72
C HIS A 329 11.24 1.74 12.91
N PRO A 330 11.03 2.66 11.97
CA PRO A 330 12.07 3.11 11.05
C PRO A 330 13.23 3.88 11.71
N ASP A 331 13.04 4.43 12.91
CA ASP A 331 14.15 5.05 13.64
C ASP A 331 14.93 4.05 14.51
N PHE A 332 14.26 3.01 15.03
CA PHE A 332 14.86 2.05 15.96
C PHE A 332 15.44 0.81 15.27
N PHE A 333 14.95 0.43 14.08
CA PHE A 333 15.47 -0.76 13.39
C PHE A 333 16.99 -0.68 13.14
N ARG A 334 17.54 0.53 12.96
CA ARG A 334 18.98 0.74 12.72
C ARG A 334 19.85 0.34 13.91
N MET A 335 19.26 0.22 15.10
CA MET A 335 19.93 -0.29 16.28
C MET A 335 20.14 -1.82 16.22
N GLY A 336 19.43 -2.51 15.32
CA GLY A 336 19.48 -3.95 15.12
C GLY A 336 18.91 -4.75 16.30
N GLY A 337 19.07 -6.07 16.24
CA GLY A 337 18.65 -6.97 17.32
C GLY A 337 17.13 -6.97 17.50
N VAL A 338 16.65 -6.73 18.72
CA VAL A 338 15.22 -6.84 19.05
C VAL A 338 14.31 -5.88 18.27
N PHE A 339 14.85 -4.77 17.77
CA PHE A 339 14.09 -3.81 16.96
C PHE A 339 13.94 -4.21 15.49
N ASP A 340 14.66 -5.24 15.04
CA ASP A 340 14.40 -5.89 13.75
C ASP A 340 13.24 -6.90 13.85
N ASP A 341 13.04 -7.47 15.04
CA ASP A 341 12.03 -8.51 15.27
C ASP A 341 10.69 -7.92 15.75
N TYR A 342 10.69 -6.80 16.48
CA TYR A 342 9.50 -6.26 17.15
C TYR A 342 9.32 -4.75 16.96
N GLY A 343 8.06 -4.32 16.92
CA GLY A 343 7.67 -2.91 16.89
C GLY A 343 7.52 -2.29 18.28
N LEU A 344 7.35 -0.97 18.35
CA LEU A 344 6.99 -0.27 19.58
C LEU A 344 5.56 -0.62 20.01
N THR A 345 5.26 -0.61 21.30
CA THR A 345 3.85 -0.68 21.74
C THR A 345 3.09 0.59 21.41
N THR A 346 1.87 0.43 20.92
CA THR A 346 0.91 1.52 20.69
C THR A 346 -0.44 1.16 21.32
N CYS A 347 -0.43 0.70 22.58
CA CYS A 347 -1.59 0.03 23.17
C CYS A 347 -2.80 0.95 23.39
N GLY A 348 -2.58 2.26 23.60
CA GLY A 348 -3.66 3.24 23.75
C GLY A 348 -4.55 3.38 22.51
N ASP A 349 -4.03 3.03 21.33
CA ASP A 349 -4.75 3.07 20.05
C ASP A 349 -5.03 1.66 19.49
N CYS A 350 -4.89 0.62 20.31
CA CYS A 350 -4.95 -0.76 19.86
C CYS A 350 -6.32 -1.37 20.12
N VAL A 351 -6.99 -1.87 19.07
CA VAL A 351 -8.27 -2.58 19.19
C VAL A 351 -8.25 -3.79 20.14
N TRP A 352 -7.09 -4.43 20.33
CA TRP A 352 -6.96 -5.50 21.32
C TRP A 352 -7.16 -4.97 22.75
N HIS A 353 -6.64 -3.77 23.04
CA HIS A 353 -6.82 -3.16 24.35
C HIS A 353 -8.30 -2.91 24.67
N GLU A 354 -9.04 -2.42 23.68
CA GLU A 354 -10.49 -2.16 23.77
C GLU A 354 -11.29 -3.45 23.92
N SER A 355 -10.91 -4.50 23.18
CA SER A 355 -11.63 -5.79 23.17
C SER A 355 -11.42 -6.61 24.44
N PHE A 356 -10.31 -6.40 25.14
CA PHE A 356 -9.93 -7.14 26.34
C PHE A 356 -9.58 -6.18 27.48
N PRO A 357 -10.55 -5.46 28.06
CA PRO A 357 -10.29 -4.55 29.18
C PRO A 357 -9.74 -5.31 30.39
N VAL A 358 -8.84 -4.69 31.15
CA VAL A 358 -8.37 -5.24 32.43
C VAL A 358 -9.48 -5.05 33.45
N ASP A 359 -9.88 -6.11 34.15
CA ASP A 359 -10.86 -6.00 35.22
C ASP A 359 -10.29 -5.10 36.34
N SER A 360 -10.98 -4.01 36.63
CA SER A 360 -10.60 -3.02 37.65
C SER A 360 -10.69 -3.55 39.09
N TYR A 361 -10.95 -4.85 39.28
CA TYR A 361 -11.21 -5.49 40.58
C TYR A 361 -10.16 -6.50 41.03
N SER A 362 -9.06 -6.65 40.28
CA SER A 362 -7.92 -7.47 40.71
C SER A 362 -6.74 -6.58 41.10
N THR A 363 -6.84 -5.97 42.28
CA THR A 363 -5.71 -5.44 43.07
C THR A 363 -5.64 -6.18 44.39
#